data_AF-A0A4V1S9X6-F1
#
_entry.id   AF-A0A4V1S9X6-F1
#
_cell.length_a   1.000
_cell.length_b   1.000
_cell.length_c   1.000
_cell.angle_alpha   90.00
_cell.angle_beta   90.00
_cell.angle_gamma   90.00
#
_symmetry.space_group_name_H-M   'P 1'
#
loop_
_entity.id
_entity.type
_entity.pdbx_description
1 polymer ?
#
loop_
_entity_poly.entity_id
_entity_poly.type
_entity_poly.pdbx_seq_one_letter_code
_entity_poly.pdbx_strand_id
1 'polypeptide(L)'
;MGKSESNQPLLHFAILHAAQDNFGAAKLWIERYSTLYGTSSTQELLAASISGAKSRTAAELIRFYKTYPGGSMIERYHLMQGGFAADFDFAEFNREIGTKGNLSGMIRHWVMRDKAAAWEAVKQNLASGDGENTRPFSNFVDGMVAANGELEGVRWIIGKLDELPKGQQERYAEILARNIRGEEAIHTAAAALSGQDRMEFVANILKTHQNPDTVFSALETLPRENLFITLAENWNADGLSIGSTTSYERELDRHEFQLQLDARVRLLTGALDRFAFTADERVRLQKLVDDSRDDP
;
A
#
# COMPACT_ATOMS: atom_id res chain seq x y z
N MET A 1 -47.26 -7.69 -5.17
CA MET A 1 -46.09 -8.03 -6.00
C MET A 1 -45.26 -9.03 -5.22
N GLY A 2 -45.34 -10.32 -5.56
CA GLY A 2 -44.80 -11.41 -4.72
C GLY A 2 -44.37 -12.62 -5.54
N LYS A 3 -43.76 -12.38 -6.71
CA LYS A 3 -43.17 -13.43 -7.56
C LYS A 3 -41.88 -12.87 -8.14
N SER A 4 -40.71 -13.21 -7.57
CA SER A 4 -39.43 -13.10 -8.30
C SER A 4 -38.20 -13.66 -7.56
N GLU A 5 -38.23 -14.00 -6.28
CA GLU A 5 -37.00 -14.39 -5.58
C GLU A 5 -36.48 -15.78 -5.99
N SER A 6 -37.36 -16.72 -6.39
CA SER A 6 -36.97 -18.11 -6.67
C SER A 6 -36.03 -18.29 -7.88
N ASN A 7 -36.01 -17.34 -8.81
CA ASN A 7 -35.23 -17.45 -10.06
C ASN A 7 -33.98 -16.56 -10.04
N GLN A 8 -33.82 -15.71 -9.03
CA GLN A 8 -32.68 -14.80 -8.92
C GLN A 8 -31.33 -15.54 -8.92
N PRO A 9 -31.14 -16.65 -8.17
CA PRO A 9 -29.85 -17.35 -8.15
C PRO A 9 -29.46 -17.94 -9.51
N LEU A 10 -30.41 -18.53 -10.23
CA LEU A 10 -30.18 -19.12 -11.56
C LEU A 10 -29.82 -18.04 -12.60
N LEU A 11 -30.55 -16.93 -12.59
CA LEU A 11 -30.25 -15.80 -13.47
C LEU A 11 -28.87 -15.21 -13.14
N HIS A 12 -28.56 -15.02 -11.86
CA HIS A 12 -27.26 -14.53 -11.42
C HIS A 12 -26.13 -15.44 -11.92
N PHE A 13 -26.23 -16.75 -11.69
CA PHE A 13 -25.21 -17.73 -12.10
C PHE A 13 -25.01 -17.76 -13.62
N ALA A 14 -26.10 -17.71 -14.40
CA ALA A 14 -26.01 -17.65 -15.85
C ALA A 14 -25.29 -16.38 -16.34
N ILE A 15 -25.59 -15.23 -15.74
CA ILE A 15 -24.92 -13.96 -16.07
C ILE A 15 -23.46 -14.00 -15.65
N LEU A 16 -23.14 -14.55 -14.47
CA LEU A 16 -21.77 -14.66 -13.96
C LEU A 16 -20.86 -15.43 -14.93
N HIS A 17 -21.32 -16.59 -15.40
CA HIS A 17 -20.59 -17.39 -16.38
C HIS A 17 -20.47 -16.68 -17.74
N ALA A 18 -21.56 -16.10 -18.24
CA ALA A 18 -21.52 -15.33 -19.48
C ALA A 18 -20.57 -14.12 -19.37
N ALA A 19 -20.53 -13.46 -18.21
CA ALA A 19 -19.68 -12.32 -17.93
C ALA A 19 -18.19 -12.71 -17.95
N GLN A 20 -17.86 -13.83 -17.32
CA GLN A 20 -16.51 -14.38 -17.33
C GLN A 20 -16.04 -14.73 -18.74
N ASP A 21 -16.89 -15.36 -19.56
CA ASP A 21 -16.52 -15.76 -20.91
C ASP A 21 -16.49 -14.57 -21.89
N ASN A 22 -17.53 -13.74 -21.89
CA ASN A 22 -17.67 -12.61 -22.80
C ASN A 22 -18.50 -11.48 -22.17
N PHE A 23 -17.83 -10.52 -21.55
CA PHE A 23 -18.48 -9.37 -20.91
C PHE A 23 -19.34 -8.55 -21.88
N GLY A 24 -18.99 -8.52 -23.17
CA GLY A 24 -19.76 -7.78 -24.18
C GLY A 24 -21.14 -8.39 -24.39
N ALA A 25 -21.22 -9.73 -24.43
CA ALA A 25 -22.47 -10.45 -24.49
C ALA A 25 -23.27 -10.37 -23.17
N ALA A 26 -22.58 -10.35 -22.02
CA ALA A 26 -23.22 -10.27 -20.71
C ALA A 26 -23.70 -8.87 -20.34
N LYS A 27 -23.18 -7.80 -20.96
CA LYS A 27 -23.42 -6.40 -20.58
C LYS A 27 -24.89 -6.07 -20.38
N LEU A 28 -25.72 -6.35 -21.40
CA LEU A 28 -27.15 -6.04 -21.36
C LEU A 28 -27.85 -6.75 -20.19
N TRP A 29 -27.42 -7.97 -19.87
CA TRP A 29 -27.99 -8.73 -18.76
C TRP A 29 -27.53 -8.21 -17.40
N ILE A 30 -26.26 -7.79 -17.27
CA ILE A 30 -25.75 -7.14 -16.07
C ILE A 30 -26.51 -5.84 -15.80
N GLU A 31 -26.73 -5.01 -16.82
CA GLU A 31 -27.50 -3.75 -16.69
C GLU A 31 -28.93 -4.01 -16.25
N ARG A 32 -29.62 -4.98 -16.88
CA ARG A 32 -30.97 -5.40 -16.47
C ARG A 32 -30.98 -5.93 -15.03
N TYR A 33 -30.01 -6.74 -14.65
CA TYR A 33 -29.87 -7.26 -13.31
C TYR A 33 -29.68 -6.12 -12.29
N SER A 34 -28.87 -5.11 -12.62
CA SER A 34 -28.71 -3.90 -11.79
C SER A 34 -30.01 -3.13 -11.61
N THR A 35 -30.85 -3.02 -12.65
CA THR A 35 -32.15 -2.34 -12.54
C THR A 35 -33.12 -3.09 -11.64
N LEU A 36 -33.08 -4.43 -11.67
CA LEU A 36 -33.98 -5.28 -10.89
C LEU A 36 -33.57 -5.40 -9.41
N TYR A 37 -32.26 -5.50 -9.14
CA TYR A 37 -31.75 -5.89 -7.82
C TYR A 37 -30.77 -4.87 -7.20
N GLY A 38 -30.58 -3.72 -7.84
CA GLY A 38 -29.65 -2.68 -7.38
C GLY A 38 -28.20 -2.89 -7.84
N THR A 39 -27.42 -1.80 -7.80
CA THR A 39 -26.03 -1.77 -8.29
C THR A 39 -25.08 -2.62 -7.44
N SER A 40 -25.29 -2.69 -6.12
CA SER A 40 -24.52 -3.54 -5.21
C SER A 40 -24.62 -5.03 -5.56
N SER A 41 -25.72 -5.46 -6.18
CA SER A 41 -25.93 -6.86 -6.57
C SER A 41 -25.17 -7.27 -7.84
N THR A 42 -24.54 -6.32 -8.54
CA THR A 42 -23.76 -6.60 -9.79
C THR A 42 -22.25 -6.73 -9.59
N GLN A 43 -21.77 -6.54 -8.36
CA GLN A 43 -20.33 -6.50 -8.06
C GLN A 43 -19.61 -7.77 -8.48
N GLU A 44 -20.17 -8.93 -8.13
CA GLU A 44 -19.60 -10.24 -8.50
C GLU A 44 -19.60 -10.48 -10.01
N LEU A 45 -20.64 -9.99 -10.72
CA LEU A 45 -20.77 -10.13 -12.18
C LEU A 45 -19.69 -9.30 -12.91
N LEU A 46 -19.41 -8.09 -12.41
CA LEU A 46 -18.34 -7.24 -12.92
C LEU A 46 -16.96 -7.81 -12.57
N ALA A 47 -16.78 -8.34 -11.36
CA ALA A 47 -15.56 -9.02 -10.98
C ALA A 47 -15.27 -10.24 -11.88
N ALA A 48 -16.29 -11.04 -12.21
CA ALA A 48 -16.17 -12.14 -13.16
C ALA A 48 -15.78 -11.65 -14.56
N SER A 49 -16.36 -10.55 -15.03
CA SER A 49 -15.98 -9.91 -16.31
C SER A 49 -14.51 -9.50 -16.35
N ILE A 50 -14.03 -8.85 -15.27
CA ILE A 50 -12.62 -8.43 -15.14
C ILE A 50 -11.70 -9.65 -15.10
N SER A 51 -12.05 -10.67 -14.30
CA SER A 51 -11.28 -11.91 -14.18
C SER A 51 -11.14 -12.62 -15.52
N GLY A 52 -12.25 -12.78 -16.26
CA GLY A 52 -12.25 -13.36 -17.59
C GLY A 52 -11.44 -12.55 -18.60
N ALA A 53 -11.55 -11.22 -18.58
CA ALA A 53 -10.78 -10.39 -19.48
C ALA A 53 -9.27 -10.49 -19.21
N LYS A 54 -8.85 -10.47 -17.93
CA LYS A 54 -7.43 -10.66 -17.51
C LYS A 54 -6.85 -12.00 -17.93
N SER A 55 -7.65 -13.07 -17.88
CA SER A 55 -7.20 -14.42 -18.24
C SER A 55 -7.09 -14.65 -19.75
N ARG A 56 -7.62 -13.73 -20.56
CA ARG A 56 -7.50 -13.76 -22.03
C ARG A 56 -6.37 -12.87 -22.52
N THR A 57 -6.53 -11.54 -22.53
CA THR A 57 -5.54 -10.61 -23.11
C THR A 57 -5.65 -9.20 -22.52
N ALA A 58 -4.61 -8.39 -22.72
CA ALA A 58 -4.64 -6.96 -22.40
C ALA A 58 -5.73 -6.22 -23.18
N ALA A 59 -5.85 -6.49 -24.48
CA ALA A 59 -6.87 -5.88 -25.35
C ALA A 59 -8.31 -6.13 -24.86
N GLU A 60 -8.61 -7.34 -24.38
CA GLU A 60 -9.93 -7.67 -23.80
C GLU A 60 -10.21 -6.84 -22.55
N LEU A 61 -9.22 -6.68 -21.67
CA LEU A 61 -9.36 -5.86 -20.47
C LEU A 61 -9.46 -4.36 -20.81
N ILE A 62 -8.68 -3.86 -21.77
CA ILE A 62 -8.82 -2.48 -22.28
C ILE A 62 -10.22 -2.25 -22.82
N ARG A 63 -10.75 -3.20 -23.61
CA ARG A 63 -12.12 -3.12 -24.14
C ARG A 63 -13.15 -3.06 -23.01
N PHE A 64 -12.96 -3.83 -21.94
CA PHE A 64 -13.80 -3.78 -20.76
C PHE A 64 -13.79 -2.38 -20.12
N TYR A 65 -12.61 -1.81 -19.87
CA TYR A 65 -12.46 -0.45 -19.32
C TYR A 65 -13.13 0.62 -20.19
N LYS A 66 -13.00 0.53 -21.51
CA LYS A 66 -13.65 1.46 -22.46
C LYS A 66 -15.17 1.29 -22.47
N THR A 67 -15.67 0.08 -22.20
CA THR A 67 -17.11 -0.24 -22.22
C THR A 67 -17.84 0.23 -20.96
N TYR A 68 -17.14 0.26 -19.83
CA TYR A 68 -17.66 0.71 -18.53
C TYR A 68 -16.90 1.97 -18.03
N PRO A 69 -17.09 3.12 -18.69
CA PRO A 69 -16.41 4.36 -18.31
C PRO A 69 -16.95 4.86 -16.95
N GLY A 70 -16.08 4.94 -15.95
CA GLY A 70 -16.44 5.36 -14.59
C GLY A 70 -15.65 4.58 -13.55
N GLY A 71 -14.32 4.71 -13.57
CA GLY A 71 -13.32 3.86 -12.91
C GLY A 71 -13.57 3.44 -11.46
N SER A 72 -14.50 4.07 -10.74
CA SER A 72 -14.86 3.76 -9.35
C SER A 72 -15.30 2.30 -9.11
N MET A 73 -15.93 1.64 -10.09
CA MET A 73 -16.28 0.22 -9.95
C MET A 73 -15.03 -0.66 -10.07
N ILE A 74 -14.12 -0.37 -10.99
CA ILE A 74 -12.91 -1.18 -11.19
C ILE A 74 -11.88 -0.92 -10.10
N GLU A 75 -11.81 0.31 -9.59
CA GLU A 75 -11.02 0.67 -8.42
C GLU A 75 -11.42 -0.13 -7.18
N ARG A 76 -12.71 -0.50 -7.07
CA ARG A 76 -13.24 -1.34 -5.99
C ARG A 76 -13.04 -2.84 -6.27
N TYR A 77 -13.16 -3.30 -7.52
CA TYR A 77 -13.12 -4.73 -7.86
C TYR A 77 -11.77 -5.15 -8.46
N HIS A 78 -10.81 -5.28 -7.55
CA HIS A 78 -9.65 -6.18 -7.54
C HIS A 78 -9.07 -6.66 -8.90
N LEU A 79 -8.20 -5.84 -9.50
CA LEU A 79 -7.08 -6.39 -10.29
C LEU A 79 -6.17 -7.31 -9.45
N MET A 80 -6.29 -7.26 -8.11
CA MET A 80 -5.47 -8.03 -7.17
C MET A 80 -5.79 -9.52 -7.06
N GLN A 81 -6.96 -9.98 -7.53
CA GLN A 81 -7.36 -11.39 -7.40
C GLN A 81 -7.26 -12.13 -8.73
N GLY A 82 -6.59 -13.29 -8.73
CA GLY A 82 -6.38 -14.13 -9.91
C GLY A 82 -5.18 -13.70 -10.76
N GLY A 83 -4.71 -14.61 -11.62
CA GLY A 83 -3.58 -14.35 -12.52
C GLY A 83 -3.97 -13.60 -13.80
N PHE A 84 -2.96 -13.08 -14.49
CA PHE A 84 -3.08 -12.59 -15.86
C PHE A 84 -2.74 -13.71 -16.85
N ALA A 85 -3.26 -13.64 -18.07
CA ALA A 85 -2.85 -14.52 -19.18
C ALA A 85 -1.31 -14.54 -19.32
N ALA A 86 -0.71 -15.64 -19.76
CA ALA A 86 0.76 -15.76 -19.83
C ALA A 86 1.38 -14.71 -20.78
N ASP A 87 0.69 -14.41 -21.87
CA ASP A 87 1.00 -13.45 -22.92
C ASP A 87 0.33 -12.08 -22.72
N PHE A 88 -0.14 -11.79 -21.50
CA PHE A 88 -0.77 -10.50 -21.20
C PHE A 88 0.23 -9.35 -21.40
N ASP A 89 -0.09 -8.43 -22.32
CA ASP A 89 0.71 -7.23 -22.60
C ASP A 89 0.46 -6.12 -21.57
N PHE A 90 1.23 -6.13 -20.50
CA PHE A 90 1.15 -5.11 -19.44
C PHE A 90 1.53 -3.71 -19.95
N ALA A 91 2.44 -3.61 -20.93
CA ALA A 91 2.89 -2.34 -21.46
C ALA A 91 1.78 -1.67 -22.27
N GLU A 92 1.10 -2.43 -23.13
CA GLU A 92 -0.08 -1.96 -23.85
C GLU A 92 -1.18 -1.53 -22.87
N PHE A 93 -1.46 -2.37 -21.86
CA PHE A 93 -2.47 -2.06 -20.85
C PHE A 93 -2.15 -0.76 -20.09
N ASN A 94 -0.92 -0.59 -19.61
CA ASN A 94 -0.48 0.62 -18.91
C ASN A 94 -0.54 1.85 -19.83
N ARG A 95 -0.19 1.73 -21.11
CA ARG A 95 -0.27 2.85 -22.07
C ARG A 95 -1.71 3.30 -22.32
N GLU A 96 -2.64 2.37 -22.47
CA GLU A 96 -4.05 2.67 -22.79
C GLU A 96 -4.84 3.16 -21.58
N ILE A 97 -4.60 2.57 -20.41
CA ILE A 97 -5.35 2.87 -19.17
C ILE A 97 -4.61 3.87 -18.30
N GLY A 98 -3.30 3.71 -18.11
CA GLY A 98 -2.43 4.62 -17.36
C GLY A 98 -3.00 5.02 -16.00
N THR A 99 -3.05 6.33 -15.74
CA THR A 99 -3.52 6.91 -14.47
C THR A 99 -5.04 6.87 -14.28
N LYS A 100 -5.82 6.37 -15.25
CA LYS A 100 -7.30 6.39 -15.22
C LYS A 100 -7.91 5.33 -14.30
N GLY A 101 -7.11 4.53 -13.60
CA GLY A 101 -7.62 3.51 -12.68
C GLY A 101 -6.56 3.00 -11.70
N ASN A 102 -7.02 2.19 -10.75
CA ASN A 102 -6.14 1.54 -9.77
C ASN A 102 -5.36 0.38 -10.41
N LEU A 103 -4.09 0.62 -10.75
CA LEU A 103 -3.19 -0.37 -11.37
C LEU A 103 -2.40 -1.23 -10.37
N SER A 104 -2.73 -1.17 -9.07
CA SER A 104 -1.93 -1.80 -7.99
C SER A 104 -1.64 -3.28 -8.22
N GLY A 105 -2.68 -4.08 -8.46
CA GLY A 105 -2.52 -5.52 -8.70
C GLY A 105 -1.74 -5.81 -9.98
N MET A 106 -1.95 -5.00 -11.03
CA MET A 106 -1.29 -5.17 -12.32
C MET A 106 0.22 -4.95 -12.22
N ILE A 107 0.65 -3.86 -11.57
CA ILE A 107 2.08 -3.55 -11.40
C ILE A 107 2.78 -4.69 -10.64
N ARG A 108 2.18 -5.22 -9.57
CA ARG A 108 2.76 -6.35 -8.82
C ARG A 108 2.97 -7.59 -9.69
N HIS A 109 1.98 -7.96 -10.50
CA HIS A 109 2.10 -9.09 -11.42
C HIS A 109 3.10 -8.83 -12.55
N TRP A 110 3.19 -7.59 -13.03
CA TRP A 110 4.16 -7.21 -14.03
C TRP A 110 5.58 -7.31 -13.48
N VAL A 111 5.84 -6.83 -12.27
CA VAL A 111 7.14 -6.96 -11.58
C VAL A 111 7.60 -8.42 -11.52
N MET A 112 6.70 -9.36 -11.21
CA MET A 112 7.02 -10.78 -11.16
C MET A 112 7.45 -11.38 -12.50
N ARG A 113 7.06 -10.77 -13.63
CA ARG A 113 7.37 -11.27 -14.98
C ARG A 113 8.52 -10.51 -15.64
N ASP A 114 8.51 -9.19 -15.52
CA ASP A 114 9.47 -8.28 -16.12
C ASP A 114 9.60 -7.00 -15.27
N LYS A 115 10.39 -7.09 -14.20
CA LYS A 115 10.62 -5.96 -13.29
C LYS A 115 11.25 -4.74 -13.95
N ALA A 116 12.05 -4.92 -15.01
CA ALA A 116 12.69 -3.80 -15.69
C ALA A 116 11.66 -3.01 -16.50
N ALA A 117 10.80 -3.68 -17.28
CA ALA A 117 9.73 -3.01 -18.00
C ALA A 117 8.71 -2.35 -17.05
N ALA A 118 8.35 -3.03 -15.96
CA ALA A 118 7.48 -2.47 -14.94
C ALA A 118 8.07 -1.19 -14.31
N TRP A 119 9.38 -1.15 -14.06
CA TRP A 119 10.06 0.04 -13.55
C TRP A 119 10.02 1.21 -14.51
N GLU A 120 10.28 0.97 -15.81
CA GLU A 120 10.20 2.03 -16.82
C GLU A 120 8.79 2.64 -16.88
N ALA A 121 7.74 1.81 -16.77
CA ALA A 121 6.37 2.28 -16.71
C ALA A 121 6.08 3.10 -15.43
N VAL A 122 6.58 2.66 -14.27
CA VAL A 122 6.48 3.42 -13.02
C VAL A 122 7.18 4.76 -13.16
N LYS A 123 8.43 4.79 -13.63
CA LYS A 123 9.22 6.01 -13.83
C LYS A 123 8.50 7.00 -14.76
N GLN A 124 7.92 6.53 -15.86
CA GLN A 124 7.10 7.36 -16.75
C GLN A 124 5.88 7.95 -16.03
N ASN A 125 5.16 7.13 -15.25
CA ASN A 125 4.01 7.60 -14.46
C ASN A 125 4.43 8.67 -13.45
N LEU A 126 5.55 8.47 -12.75
CA LEU A 126 6.08 9.43 -11.77
C LEU A 126 6.52 10.75 -12.44
N ALA A 127 7.11 10.69 -13.63
CA ALA A 127 7.52 11.86 -14.39
C ALA A 127 6.34 12.64 -15.00
N SER A 128 5.22 11.96 -15.27
CA SER A 128 4.02 12.56 -15.88
C SER A 128 3.04 13.18 -14.88
N GLY A 129 3.15 12.83 -13.60
CA GLY A 129 2.28 13.33 -12.55
C GLY A 129 2.74 14.69 -12.01
N ASP A 130 1.87 15.32 -11.22
CA ASP A 130 2.17 16.45 -10.32
C ASP A 130 3.17 16.10 -9.18
N GLY A 131 3.78 14.91 -9.25
CA GLY A 131 4.61 14.34 -8.21
C GLY A 131 3.82 13.78 -7.04
N GLU A 132 2.51 14.03 -6.91
CA GLU A 132 1.73 13.65 -5.73
C GLU A 132 1.33 12.17 -5.71
N ASN A 133 1.17 11.56 -6.89
CA ASN A 133 0.73 10.18 -6.99
C ASN A 133 1.86 9.18 -6.76
N THR A 134 2.01 8.76 -5.51
CA THR A 134 3.02 7.79 -5.05
C THR A 134 2.61 6.33 -5.20
N ARG A 135 1.33 6.07 -5.51
CA ARG A 135 0.76 4.72 -5.57
C ARG A 135 1.50 3.79 -6.54
N PRO A 136 1.87 4.21 -7.77
CA PRO A 136 2.59 3.33 -8.69
C PRO A 136 3.91 2.82 -8.09
N PHE A 137 4.67 3.69 -7.42
CA PHE A 137 5.92 3.31 -6.77
C PHE A 137 5.67 2.38 -5.57
N SER A 138 4.72 2.69 -4.69
CA SER A 138 4.39 1.79 -3.55
C SER A 138 4.02 0.38 -4.02
N ASN A 139 3.19 0.28 -5.07
CA ASN A 139 2.80 -1.03 -5.62
C ASN A 139 3.96 -1.76 -6.28
N PHE A 140 4.90 -1.02 -6.86
CA PHE A 140 6.13 -1.59 -7.41
C PHE A 140 7.00 -2.15 -6.29
N VAL A 141 7.18 -1.42 -5.18
CA VAL A 141 7.91 -1.89 -3.98
C VAL A 141 7.28 -3.18 -3.46
N ASP A 142 5.97 -3.21 -3.26
CA ASP A 142 5.25 -4.41 -2.80
C ASP A 142 5.45 -5.59 -3.77
N GLY A 143 5.39 -5.31 -5.07
CA GLY A 143 5.62 -6.32 -6.11
C GLY A 143 7.03 -6.90 -6.05
N MET A 144 8.04 -6.05 -5.84
CA MET A 144 9.43 -6.45 -5.72
C MET A 144 9.66 -7.30 -4.47
N VAL A 145 9.13 -6.87 -3.32
CA VAL A 145 9.23 -7.63 -2.06
C VAL A 145 8.54 -8.99 -2.21
N ALA A 146 7.35 -9.05 -2.81
CA ALA A 146 6.64 -10.30 -3.03
C ALA A 146 7.34 -11.24 -4.03
N ALA A 147 7.96 -10.68 -5.08
CA ALA A 147 8.60 -11.46 -6.15
C ALA A 147 10.00 -11.96 -5.78
N ASN A 148 10.78 -11.16 -5.06
CA ASN A 148 12.21 -11.40 -4.84
C ASN A 148 12.57 -11.61 -3.36
N GLY A 149 11.60 -11.47 -2.44
CA GLY A 149 11.89 -11.32 -1.02
C GLY A 149 12.33 -9.89 -0.70
N GLU A 150 12.21 -9.53 0.56
CA GLU A 150 12.35 -8.14 0.99
C GLU A 150 13.76 -7.57 0.75
N LEU A 151 14.81 -8.28 1.19
CA LEU A 151 16.20 -7.83 1.06
C LEU A 151 16.60 -7.59 -0.41
N GLU A 152 16.37 -8.58 -1.28
CA GLU A 152 16.74 -8.47 -2.70
C GLU A 152 15.87 -7.45 -3.44
N GLY A 153 14.59 -7.34 -3.07
CA GLY A 153 13.71 -6.29 -3.57
C GLY A 153 14.24 -4.89 -3.23
N VAL A 154 14.61 -4.68 -1.97
CA VAL A 154 15.16 -3.42 -1.46
C VAL A 154 16.48 -3.06 -2.14
N ARG A 155 17.44 -4.00 -2.24
CA ARG A 155 18.71 -3.78 -2.95
C ARG A 155 18.49 -3.27 -4.36
N TRP A 156 17.55 -3.88 -5.06
CA TRP A 156 17.22 -3.49 -6.42
C TRP A 156 16.61 -2.09 -6.48
N ILE A 157 15.64 -1.79 -5.61
CA ILE A 157 14.95 -0.49 -5.57
C ILE A 157 15.91 0.64 -5.24
N ILE A 158 16.81 0.46 -4.28
CA ILE A 158 17.84 1.44 -3.92
C ILE A 158 18.67 1.83 -5.14
N GLY A 159 19.13 0.84 -5.91
CA GLY A 159 19.89 1.08 -7.14
C GLY A 159 19.11 1.83 -8.24
N LYS A 160 17.80 2.03 -8.05
CA LYS A 160 16.92 2.78 -8.96
C LYS A 160 16.51 4.16 -8.45
N LEU A 161 16.73 4.46 -7.17
CA LEU A 161 16.39 5.78 -6.62
C LEU A 161 17.20 6.90 -7.31
N ASP A 162 18.42 6.61 -7.76
CA ASP A 162 19.27 7.55 -8.52
C ASP A 162 18.78 7.83 -9.95
N GLU A 163 17.86 7.02 -10.47
CA GLU A 163 17.22 7.27 -11.77
C GLU A 163 16.06 8.27 -11.69
N LEU A 164 15.62 8.62 -10.48
CA LEU A 164 14.51 9.54 -10.25
C LEU A 164 14.99 11.00 -10.27
N PRO A 165 14.10 11.97 -10.59
CA PRO A 165 14.46 13.39 -10.55
C PRO A 165 15.00 13.79 -9.17
N LYS A 166 16.02 14.66 -9.17
CA LYS A 166 16.59 15.22 -7.93
C LYS A 166 15.50 15.87 -7.08
N GLY A 167 15.53 15.62 -5.78
CA GLY A 167 14.53 16.09 -4.83
C GLY A 167 13.29 15.21 -4.70
N GLN A 168 13.12 14.16 -5.53
CA GLN A 168 12.06 13.16 -5.32
C GLN A 168 12.56 11.92 -4.56
N GLN A 169 13.87 11.72 -4.46
CA GLN A 169 14.48 10.53 -3.84
C GLN A 169 14.04 10.34 -2.40
N GLU A 170 14.06 11.41 -1.59
CA GLU A 170 13.61 11.43 -0.20
C GLU A 170 12.18 10.89 -0.05
N ARG A 171 11.26 11.41 -0.87
CA ARG A 171 9.86 10.99 -0.91
C ARG A 171 9.70 9.51 -1.22
N TYR A 172 10.50 8.96 -2.14
CA TYR A 172 10.42 7.54 -2.48
C TYR A 172 11.15 6.64 -1.48
N ALA A 173 12.16 7.17 -0.77
CA ALA A 173 12.74 6.52 0.40
C ALA A 173 11.72 6.42 1.54
N GLU A 174 10.88 7.45 1.75
CA GLU A 174 9.76 7.39 2.70
C GLU A 174 8.77 6.26 2.35
N ILE A 175 8.42 6.13 1.06
CA ILE A 175 7.51 5.05 0.63
C ILE A 175 8.16 3.68 0.81
N LEU A 176 9.47 3.57 0.56
CA LEU A 176 10.22 2.36 0.85
C LEU A 176 10.15 2.01 2.34
N ALA A 177 10.40 2.98 3.23
CA ALA A 177 10.32 2.83 4.68
C ALA A 177 8.96 2.26 5.15
N ARG A 178 7.85 2.69 4.53
CA ARG A 178 6.50 2.21 4.85
C ARG A 178 6.25 0.75 4.48
N ASN A 179 6.98 0.19 3.52
CA ASN A 179 6.69 -1.12 2.91
C ASN A 179 7.67 -2.23 3.31
N ILE A 180 8.78 -1.92 4.00
CA ILE A 180 9.77 -2.90 4.44
C ILE A 180 9.64 -3.17 5.95
N ARG A 181 9.94 -4.38 6.43
CA ARG A 181 9.80 -4.78 7.84
C ARG A 181 11.01 -5.55 8.40
N GLY A 182 11.76 -6.24 7.54
CA GLY A 182 12.88 -7.09 7.90
C GLY A 182 14.16 -6.31 8.21
N GLU A 183 14.84 -6.73 9.28
CA GLU A 183 16.08 -6.14 9.77
C GLU A 183 17.13 -5.95 8.66
N GLU A 184 17.48 -7.01 7.93
CA GLU A 184 18.51 -6.95 6.89
C GLU A 184 18.16 -5.95 5.77
N ALA A 185 16.88 -5.86 5.41
CA ALA A 185 16.40 -4.96 4.38
C ALA A 185 16.46 -3.50 4.85
N ILE A 186 16.10 -3.23 6.11
CA ILE A 186 16.20 -1.91 6.74
C ILE A 186 17.65 -1.46 6.82
N HIS A 187 18.55 -2.31 7.30
CA HIS A 187 19.99 -2.02 7.35
C HIS A 187 20.56 -1.73 5.97
N THR A 188 20.15 -2.51 4.97
CA THR A 188 20.58 -2.31 3.58
C THR A 188 20.10 -0.97 3.02
N ALA A 189 18.83 -0.61 3.25
CA ALA A 189 18.27 0.68 2.84
C ALA A 189 18.97 1.86 3.53
N ALA A 190 19.08 1.81 4.86
CA ALA A 190 19.71 2.87 5.63
C ALA A 190 21.18 3.07 5.24
N ALA A 191 21.93 1.98 5.01
CA ALA A 191 23.34 2.05 4.64
C ALA A 191 23.57 2.72 3.27
N ALA A 192 22.61 2.63 2.35
CA ALA A 192 22.68 3.27 1.04
C ALA A 192 22.33 4.77 1.07
N LEU A 193 21.69 5.23 2.14
CA LEU A 193 21.26 6.62 2.31
C LEU A 193 22.34 7.47 2.98
N SER A 194 22.39 8.75 2.59
CA SER A 194 23.26 9.76 3.19
C SER A 194 22.81 10.11 4.61
N GLY A 195 23.62 10.87 5.37
CA GLY A 195 23.36 11.14 6.79
C GLY A 195 21.96 11.67 7.08
N GLN A 196 21.51 12.70 6.34
CA GLN A 196 20.18 13.28 6.52
C GLN A 196 19.07 12.35 6.01
N ASP A 197 19.20 11.84 4.78
CA ASP A 197 18.20 10.93 4.18
C ASP A 197 17.99 9.67 5.03
N ARG A 198 19.06 9.17 5.67
CA ARG A 198 18.99 8.04 6.60
C ARG A 198 18.18 8.39 7.85
N MET A 199 18.39 9.57 8.43
CA MET A 199 17.63 10.00 9.60
C MET A 199 16.15 10.13 9.26
N GLU A 200 15.81 10.72 8.11
CA GLU A 200 14.44 10.86 7.63
C GLU A 200 13.81 9.50 7.33
N PHE A 201 14.55 8.59 6.70
CA PHE A 201 14.12 7.22 6.47
C PHE A 201 13.80 6.49 7.78
N VAL A 202 14.69 6.55 8.77
CA VAL A 202 14.47 5.94 10.09
C VAL A 202 13.29 6.60 10.81
N ALA A 203 13.19 7.94 10.79
CA ALA A 203 12.06 8.68 11.34
C ALA A 203 10.72 8.22 10.71
N ASN A 204 10.69 7.98 9.40
CA ASN A 204 9.52 7.45 8.72
C ASN A 204 9.18 6.03 9.16
N ILE A 205 10.17 5.17 9.45
CA ILE A 205 9.92 3.85 10.06
C ILE A 205 9.29 4.03 11.46
N LEU A 206 9.84 4.89 12.30
CA LEU A 206 9.30 5.14 13.65
C LEU A 206 7.83 5.60 13.61
N LYS A 207 7.48 6.46 12.64
CA LYS A 207 6.11 6.97 12.49
C LYS A 207 5.12 5.94 11.98
N THR A 208 5.58 5.00 11.15
CA THR A 208 4.68 4.15 10.35
C THR A 208 4.58 2.72 10.86
N HIS A 209 5.49 2.29 11.73
CA HIS A 209 5.53 0.93 12.25
C HIS A 209 5.29 0.87 13.75
N GLN A 210 4.43 -0.07 14.14
CA GLN A 210 4.15 -0.36 15.55
C GLN A 210 4.97 -1.54 16.09
N ASN A 211 5.65 -2.29 15.22
CA ASN A 211 6.46 -3.43 15.62
C ASN A 211 7.80 -2.94 16.20
N PRO A 212 8.12 -3.24 17.48
CA PRO A 212 9.35 -2.77 18.11
C PRO A 212 10.62 -3.30 17.45
N ASP A 213 10.64 -4.54 16.97
CA ASP A 213 11.82 -5.12 16.34
C ASP A 213 12.18 -4.37 15.06
N THR A 214 11.18 -4.10 14.20
CA THR A 214 11.34 -3.27 12.99
C THR A 214 11.89 -1.88 13.33
N VAL A 215 11.34 -1.23 14.37
CA VAL A 215 11.78 0.10 14.79
C VAL A 215 13.20 0.07 15.37
N PHE A 216 13.53 -0.92 16.19
CA PHE A 216 14.88 -1.06 16.76
C PHE A 216 15.92 -1.34 15.70
N SER A 217 15.63 -2.20 14.72
CA SER A 217 16.52 -2.40 13.56
C SER A 217 16.76 -1.09 12.81
N ALA A 218 15.74 -0.22 12.66
CA ALA A 218 15.94 1.08 12.04
C ALA A 218 16.83 2.00 12.89
N LEU A 219 16.58 2.09 14.20
CA LEU A 219 17.37 2.90 15.13
C LEU A 219 18.84 2.46 15.20
N GLU A 220 19.12 1.16 15.07
CA GLU A 220 20.48 0.60 15.05
C GLU A 220 21.32 1.08 13.86
N THR A 221 20.69 1.60 12.80
CA THR A 221 21.39 2.13 11.63
C THR A 221 21.87 3.58 11.80
N LEU A 222 21.41 4.25 12.86
CA LEU A 222 21.76 5.64 13.13
C LEU A 222 23.10 5.74 13.88
N PRO A 223 23.89 6.80 13.62
CA PRO A 223 24.95 7.22 14.52
C PRO A 223 24.40 7.45 15.93
N ARG A 224 25.19 7.10 16.95
CA ARG A 224 24.75 7.14 18.35
C ARG A 224 24.28 8.54 18.78
N GLU A 225 24.94 9.57 18.29
CA GLU A 225 24.64 10.98 18.53
C GLU A 225 23.25 11.39 18.02
N ASN A 226 22.71 10.70 17.02
CA ASN A 226 21.41 11.01 16.42
C ASN A 226 20.27 10.19 17.04
N LEU A 227 20.58 9.07 17.69
CA LEU A 227 19.58 8.11 18.16
C LEU A 227 18.57 8.74 19.13
N PHE A 228 19.05 9.49 20.14
CA PHE A 228 18.16 10.17 21.09
C PHE A 228 17.31 11.24 20.42
N ILE A 229 17.89 12.06 19.55
CA ILE A 229 17.19 13.16 18.86
C ILE A 229 16.08 12.58 17.98
N THR A 230 16.39 11.60 17.14
CA THR A 230 15.39 10.95 16.27
C THR A 230 14.28 10.31 17.09
N LEU A 231 14.60 9.62 18.19
CA LEU A 231 13.57 9.01 19.04
C LEU A 231 12.68 10.05 19.72
N ALA A 232 13.26 11.11 20.29
CA ALA A 232 12.54 12.15 21.02
C ALA A 232 11.67 13.02 20.09
N GLU A 233 12.17 13.39 18.92
CA GLU A 233 11.44 14.22 17.95
C GLU A 233 10.26 13.47 17.33
N ASN A 234 10.43 12.18 17.03
CA ASN A 234 9.39 11.38 16.40
C ASN A 234 8.39 10.77 17.39
N TRP A 235 8.66 10.88 18.69
CA TRP A 235 7.71 10.54 19.75
C TRP A 235 6.52 11.51 19.80
N ASN A 236 6.81 12.81 19.67
CA ASN A 236 5.84 13.90 19.82
C ASN A 236 5.07 14.23 18.54
N ALA A 237 5.45 13.67 17.39
CA ALA A 237 4.85 14.02 16.10
C ALA A 237 3.46 13.38 15.93
N ASP A 238 2.41 14.11 16.34
CA ASP A 238 1.02 14.20 15.81
C ASP A 238 0.22 12.93 15.42
N GLY A 239 0.71 11.73 15.71
CA GLY A 239 0.09 10.49 15.21
C GLY A 239 -1.17 10.02 15.97
N LEU A 240 -1.50 10.61 17.12
CA LEU A 240 -2.68 10.24 17.92
C LEU A 240 -3.80 11.27 17.72
N SER A 241 -4.16 11.54 16.47
CA SER A 241 -5.37 12.31 16.19
C SER A 241 -6.59 11.41 16.39
N ILE A 242 -7.25 11.54 17.54
CA ILE A 242 -8.62 11.03 17.72
C ILE A 242 -9.50 11.90 16.80
N GLY A 243 -9.95 11.32 15.68
CA GLY A 243 -10.88 11.99 14.78
C GLY A 243 -12.16 12.43 15.52
N SER A 244 -12.81 13.51 15.08
CA SER A 244 -14.06 13.97 15.70
C SER A 244 -15.21 13.00 15.39
N THR A 245 -15.48 12.07 16.30
CA THR A 245 -16.43 10.98 16.09
C THR A 245 -17.54 10.92 17.14
N THR A 246 -18.60 10.17 16.81
CA THR A 246 -19.82 10.00 17.61
C THR A 246 -19.56 9.23 18.91
N SER A 247 -20.52 9.21 19.87
CA SER A 247 -20.27 8.68 21.22
C SER A 247 -19.90 7.19 21.30
N TYR A 248 -20.29 6.38 20.31
CA TYR A 248 -19.91 4.96 20.21
C TYR A 248 -18.52 4.79 19.61
N GLU A 249 -18.20 5.59 18.58
CA GLU A 249 -16.86 5.66 17.99
C GLU A 249 -15.84 6.14 19.05
N ARG A 250 -16.20 7.06 19.95
CA ARG A 250 -15.33 7.49 21.07
C ARG A 250 -14.87 6.40 22.03
N GLU A 251 -15.59 5.29 22.18
CA GLU A 251 -15.15 4.18 23.06
C GLU A 251 -14.19 3.26 22.32
N LEU A 252 -14.47 2.94 21.06
CA LEU A 252 -13.55 2.23 20.18
C LEU A 252 -12.25 3.03 19.99
N ASP A 253 -12.38 4.33 19.78
CA ASP A 253 -11.26 5.26 19.65
C ASP A 253 -10.44 5.34 20.93
N ARG A 254 -11.08 5.28 22.12
CA ARG A 254 -10.34 5.24 23.41
C ARG A 254 -9.57 3.93 23.60
N HIS A 255 -10.16 2.80 23.24
CA HIS A 255 -9.44 1.52 23.32
C HIS A 255 -8.28 1.47 22.33
N GLU A 256 -8.50 1.91 21.09
CA GLU A 256 -7.45 1.98 20.07
C GLU A 256 -6.35 2.96 20.48
N PHE A 257 -6.71 4.13 21.00
CA PHE A 257 -5.79 5.10 21.56
C PHE A 257 -4.93 4.49 22.68
N GLN A 258 -5.55 3.79 23.65
CA GLN A 258 -4.82 3.13 24.72
C GLN A 258 -3.86 2.05 24.20
N LEU A 259 -4.28 1.25 23.21
CA LEU A 259 -3.42 0.24 22.60
C LEU A 259 -2.20 0.88 21.91
N GLN A 260 -2.41 2.00 21.22
CA GLN A 260 -1.33 2.76 20.57
C GLN A 260 -0.40 3.38 21.62
N LEU A 261 -0.94 3.91 22.72
CA LEU A 261 -0.18 4.44 23.84
C LEU A 261 0.68 3.37 24.54
N ASP A 262 0.10 2.19 24.79
CA ASP A 262 0.80 1.06 25.40
C ASP A 262 1.91 0.51 24.48
N ALA A 263 1.66 0.45 23.16
CA ALA A 263 2.68 0.07 22.17
C ALA A 263 3.85 1.06 22.17
N ARG A 264 3.54 2.35 22.20
CA ARG A 264 4.50 3.45 22.31
C ARG A 264 5.33 3.32 23.59
N VAL A 265 4.70 3.23 24.77
CA VAL A 265 5.40 3.13 26.06
C VAL A 265 6.35 1.93 26.09
N ARG A 266 5.90 0.78 25.57
CA ARG A 266 6.74 -0.41 25.42
C ARG A 266 7.95 -0.16 24.52
N LEU A 267 7.78 0.59 23.43
CA LEU A 267 8.87 0.93 22.53
C LEU A 267 9.93 1.80 23.20
N LEU A 268 9.55 2.84 23.96
CA LEU A 268 10.52 3.66 24.70
C LEU A 268 11.22 2.90 25.82
N THR A 269 10.48 2.07 26.57
CA THR A 269 11.08 1.24 27.63
C THR A 269 12.07 0.26 27.01
N GLY A 270 11.69 -0.41 25.92
CA GLY A 270 12.60 -1.29 25.19
C GLY A 270 13.82 -0.56 24.62
N ALA A 271 13.66 0.68 24.15
CA ALA A 271 14.79 1.50 23.72
C ALA A 271 15.76 1.79 24.87
N LEU A 272 15.25 2.14 26.05
CA LEU A 272 16.06 2.40 27.26
C LEU A 272 16.91 1.19 27.69
N ASP A 273 16.38 -0.01 27.47
CA ASP A 273 17.08 -1.26 27.78
C ASP A 273 18.06 -1.67 26.67
N ARG A 274 17.71 -1.44 25.41
CA ARG A 274 18.50 -1.88 24.24
C ARG A 274 19.67 -0.96 23.93
N PHE A 275 19.51 0.35 24.10
CA PHE A 275 20.51 1.32 23.68
C PHE A 275 21.28 1.94 24.85
N ALA A 276 22.57 2.20 24.62
CA ALA A 276 23.46 2.80 25.61
C ALA A 276 23.24 4.32 25.70
N PHE A 277 22.13 4.74 26.30
CA PHE A 277 21.82 6.14 26.61
C PHE A 277 22.66 6.67 27.79
N THR A 278 23.08 7.93 27.71
CA THR A 278 23.67 8.68 28.82
C THR A 278 22.64 8.87 29.94
N ALA A 279 23.10 9.19 31.15
CA ALA A 279 22.20 9.42 32.28
C ALA A 279 21.15 10.51 31.97
N ASP A 280 21.57 11.62 31.35
CA ASP A 280 20.67 12.72 31.00
C ASP A 280 19.64 12.32 29.92
N GLU A 281 20.06 11.58 28.89
CA GLU A 281 19.13 11.06 27.87
C GLU A 281 18.13 10.07 28.48
N ARG A 282 18.57 9.19 29.38
CA ARG A 282 17.68 8.25 30.10
C ARG A 282 16.62 8.99 30.90
N VAL A 283 17.01 10.03 31.64
CA VAL A 283 16.06 10.87 32.40
C VAL A 283 15.04 11.52 31.47
N ARG A 284 15.47 12.04 30.32
CA ARG A 284 14.56 12.68 29.35
C ARG A 284 13.60 11.68 28.70
N LEU A 285 14.08 10.51 28.29
CA LEU A 285 13.23 9.46 27.72
C LEU A 285 12.27 8.88 28.76
N GLN A 286 12.73 8.70 30.01
CA GLN A 286 11.85 8.26 31.11
C GLN A 286 10.74 9.28 31.35
N LYS A 287 11.08 10.57 31.33
CA LYS A 287 10.07 11.63 31.41
C LYS A 287 9.03 11.52 30.29
N LEU A 288 9.45 11.26 29.03
CA LEU A 288 8.49 11.04 27.94
C LEU A 288 7.58 9.83 28.19
N VAL A 289 8.11 8.75 28.77
CA VAL A 289 7.29 7.58 29.17
C VAL A 289 6.27 7.96 30.22
N ASP A 290 6.69 8.70 31.25
CA ASP A 290 5.83 9.10 32.36
C ASP A 290 4.75 10.09 31.89
N ASP A 291 5.15 11.13 31.15
CA ASP A 291 4.24 12.13 30.56
C ASP A 291 3.19 11.46 29.64
N SER A 292 3.57 10.40 28.92
CA SER A 292 2.63 9.67 28.04
C SER A 292 1.62 8.83 28.82
N ARG A 293 1.93 8.39 30.05
CA ARG A 293 0.97 7.65 30.89
C ARG A 293 -0.05 8.58 31.56
N ASP A 294 0.33 9.84 31.74
CA ASP A 294 -0.44 10.84 32.47
C ASP A 294 -1.34 11.71 31.57
N ASP A 295 -1.34 11.50 30.24
CA ASP A 295 -2.20 12.20 29.26
C ASP A 295 -3.40 11.31 28.85
N PRO A 296 -4.57 11.43 29.54
CA PRO A 296 -5.74 10.57 29.36
C PRO A 296 -6.62 10.87 28.14
#